data_AF-A0A517MA94-F1
#
_entry.id   AF-A0A517MA94-F1
#
_cell.length_a   1.000
_cell.length_b   1.000
_cell.length_c   1.000
_cell.angle_alpha   90.00
_cell.angle_beta   90.00
_cell.angle_gamma   90.00
#
_symmetry.space_group_name_H-M   'P 1'
#
loop_
_entity.id
_entity.type
_entity.pdbx_description
1 polymer ?
#
loop_
_entity_poly.entity_id
_entity_poly.type
_entity_poly.pdbx_seq_one_letter_code
_entity_poly.pdbx_strand_id
1 'polypeptide(L)'
;MQKGLYSKPTFDQFSGVHYLGWQEATRIEGCYRSVFNLDVSRDCKTWERKYRFETSQSFQSPTCHEHEGTIWLTISQSDHGGSSDRIMFGKLADLAHLPESERTP
;
A
#
# COMPACT_ATOMS: atom_id res chain seq x y z
N MET A 1 13.28 7.30 -25.07
CA MET A 1 13.21 7.17 -23.60
C MET A 1 11.83 6.66 -23.23
N GLN A 2 11.73 5.47 -22.64
CA GLN A 2 10.46 4.95 -22.12
C GLN A 2 10.22 5.58 -20.74
N LYS A 3 9.16 6.36 -20.57
CA LYS A 3 8.79 6.89 -19.26
C LYS A 3 8.34 5.71 -18.38
N GLY A 4 8.91 5.58 -17.20
CA GLY A 4 8.40 4.64 -16.19
C GLY A 4 6.93 4.94 -15.92
N LEU A 5 6.10 3.90 -15.85
CA LEU A 5 4.72 4.06 -15.43
C LEU A 5 4.72 4.44 -13.94
N TYR A 6 3.79 5.30 -13.51
CA TYR A 6 3.69 5.87 -12.15
C TYR A 6 3.26 4.84 -11.07
N SER A 7 3.93 3.68 -10.98
CA SER A 7 3.68 2.67 -9.94
C SER A 7 3.96 3.20 -8.54
N LYS A 8 5.07 3.95 -8.37
CA LYS A 8 5.45 4.69 -7.14
C LYS A 8 5.20 3.87 -5.85
N PRO A 9 6.01 2.85 -5.54
CA PRO A 9 5.89 2.16 -4.26
C PRO A 9 6.06 3.14 -3.08
N THR A 10 5.53 2.78 -1.92
CA THR A 10 5.69 3.55 -0.68
C THR A 10 6.50 2.75 0.34
N PHE A 11 7.35 3.43 1.11
CA PHE A 11 8.15 2.83 2.16
C PHE A 11 8.22 3.79 3.34
N ASP A 12 7.52 3.43 4.41
CA ASP A 12 7.28 4.29 5.57
C ASP A 12 7.58 3.54 6.86
N GLN A 13 7.91 4.24 7.94
CA GLN A 13 8.12 3.64 9.26
C GLN A 13 7.18 4.29 10.28
N PHE A 14 6.41 3.45 10.99
CA PHE A 14 5.51 3.87 12.05
C PHE A 14 5.77 3.03 13.30
N SER A 15 6.09 3.67 14.43
CA SER A 15 6.35 3.00 15.71
C SER A 15 7.34 1.82 15.64
N GLY A 16 8.42 1.97 14.85
CA GLY A 16 9.44 0.93 14.70
C GLY A 16 9.07 -0.21 13.75
N VAL A 17 7.88 -0.20 13.16
CA VAL A 17 7.48 -1.15 12.11
C VAL A 17 7.55 -0.44 10.76
N HIS A 18 8.25 -1.05 9.81
CA HIS A 18 8.35 -0.57 8.44
C HIS A 18 7.21 -1.14 7.60
N TYR A 19 6.65 -0.32 6.71
CA TYR A 19 5.55 -0.64 5.82
C TYR A 19 6.02 -0.42 4.38
N LEU A 20 5.97 -1.48 3.56
CA LEU A 20 6.32 -1.46 2.14
C LEU A 20 5.06 -1.72 1.31
N GLY A 21 4.57 -0.68 0.63
CA GLY A 21 3.44 -0.76 -0.27
C GLY A 21 3.89 -0.83 -1.72
N TRP A 22 3.46 -1.85 -2.46
CA TRP A 22 3.89 -2.06 -3.85
C TRP A 22 2.84 -2.77 -4.69
N GLN A 23 2.83 -2.51 -6.00
CA GLN A 23 2.01 -3.26 -6.95
C GLN A 23 2.81 -4.38 -7.61
N GLU A 24 2.22 -5.57 -7.72
CA GLU A 24 2.86 -6.71 -8.37
C GLU A 24 2.46 -6.87 -9.84
N ALA A 25 3.13 -7.79 -10.55
CA ALA A 25 2.95 -8.01 -11.98
C ALA A 25 1.63 -8.75 -12.36
N THR A 26 0.94 -9.32 -11.37
CA THR A 26 -0.35 -9.99 -11.54
C THR A 26 -1.36 -9.07 -12.21
N ARG A 27 -2.16 -9.62 -13.13
CA ARG A 27 -3.23 -8.90 -13.82
C ARG A 27 -4.57 -9.56 -13.58
N ILE A 28 -5.48 -8.81 -12.98
CA ILE A 28 -6.88 -9.19 -12.82
C ILE A 28 -7.63 -8.57 -14.00
N GLU A 29 -8.36 -9.40 -14.75
CA GLU A 29 -9.09 -8.97 -15.97
C GLU A 29 -8.22 -8.22 -16.99
N GLY A 30 -6.93 -8.60 -17.08
CA GLY A 30 -5.97 -7.99 -18.00
C GLY A 30 -5.45 -6.61 -17.57
N CYS A 31 -5.94 -6.05 -16.46
CA CYS A 31 -5.53 -4.76 -15.92
C CYS A 31 -4.15 -4.84 -15.24
N TYR A 32 -3.29 -3.85 -15.47
CA TYR A 32 -1.98 -3.75 -14.81
C TYR A 32 -2.12 -3.06 -13.45
N ARG A 33 -1.24 -3.39 -12.50
CA ARG A 33 -1.27 -2.85 -11.13
C ARG A 33 -2.63 -3.11 -10.43
N SER A 34 -3.26 -4.22 -10.78
CA SER A 34 -4.55 -4.65 -10.23
C SER A 34 -4.45 -5.24 -8.82
N VAL A 35 -3.22 -5.45 -8.36
CA VAL A 35 -2.90 -5.94 -7.03
C VAL A 35 -1.99 -4.93 -6.34
N PHE A 36 -2.37 -4.54 -5.12
CA PHE A 36 -1.53 -3.74 -4.23
C PHE A 36 -1.28 -4.54 -2.94
N ASN A 37 -0.01 -4.71 -2.60
CA ASN A 37 0.45 -5.42 -1.42
C ASN A 37 0.97 -4.42 -0.40
N LEU A 38 0.72 -4.70 0.88
CA LEU A 38 1.35 -4.02 2.00
C LEU A 38 2.07 -5.07 2.85
N ASP A 39 3.39 -5.04 2.78
CA ASP A 39 4.27 -5.88 3.60
C ASP A 39 4.79 -5.07 4.79
N VAL A 40 5.00 -5.75 5.91
CA VAL A 40 5.56 -5.12 7.12
C VAL A 40 6.82 -5.83 7.60
N SER A 41 7.72 -5.07 8.22
CA SER A 41 8.97 -5.60 8.77
C SER A 41 9.48 -4.80 9.96
N ARG A 42 10.04 -5.51 10.95
CA ARG A 42 10.77 -4.93 12.09
C ARG A 42 12.20 -4.56 11.72
N ASP A 43 12.84 -5.42 10.94
CA ASP A 43 14.29 -5.45 10.72
C ASP A 43 14.69 -5.08 9.28
N CYS A 44 13.72 -4.77 8.42
CA CYS A 44 13.85 -4.55 6.98
C CYS A 44 14.43 -5.75 6.20
N LYS A 45 14.49 -6.93 6.81
CA LYS A 45 15.06 -8.16 6.23
C LYS A 45 13.99 -9.23 6.08
N THR A 46 13.20 -9.42 7.14
CA THR A 46 12.10 -10.37 7.20
C THR A 46 10.80 -9.63 6.99
N TRP A 47 10.05 -10.01 5.97
CA TRP A 47 8.84 -9.31 5.53
C TRP A 47 7.63 -10.22 5.59
N GLU A 48 6.54 -9.70 6.16
CA GLU A 48 5.27 -10.41 6.27
C GLU A 48 4.17 -9.65 5.53
N ARG A 49 3.33 -10.37 4.79
CA ARG A 49 2.19 -9.79 4.08
C ARG A 49 1.12 -9.40 5.09
N LYS A 50 0.90 -8.10 5.28
CA LYS A 50 -0.18 -7.59 6.16
C LYS A 50 -1.49 -7.47 5.41
N TYR A 51 -1.45 -6.87 4.21
CA TYR A 51 -2.62 -6.75 3.36
C TYR A 51 -2.31 -7.06 1.91
N ARG A 52 -3.31 -7.62 1.23
CA ARG A 52 -3.32 -7.83 -0.21
C ARG A 52 -4.66 -7.36 -0.76
N PHE A 53 -4.63 -6.32 -1.58
CA PHE A 53 -5.82 -5.74 -2.19
C PHE A 53 -5.88 -6.10 -3.67
N GLU A 54 -7.09 -6.42 -4.14
CA GLU A 54 -7.39 -6.83 -5.51
C GLU A 54 -8.50 -5.99 -6.10
N THR A 55 -8.43 -5.75 -7.41
CA THR A 55 -9.46 -5.01 -8.16
C THR A 55 -9.29 -5.29 -9.65
N SER A 56 -10.34 -5.10 -10.45
CA SER A 56 -10.25 -5.06 -11.91
C SER A 56 -9.68 -3.73 -12.44
N GLN A 57 -9.37 -2.78 -11.55
CA GLN A 57 -8.80 -1.47 -11.88
C GLN A 57 -7.34 -1.34 -11.40
N SER A 58 -6.62 -0.29 -11.81
CA SER A 58 -5.23 -0.11 -11.41
C SER A 58 -5.09 0.69 -10.12
N PHE A 59 -4.13 0.34 -9.28
CA PHE A 59 -3.66 1.13 -8.13
C PHE A 59 -2.41 1.94 -8.50
N GLN A 60 -2.34 3.20 -8.07
CA GLN A 60 -1.23 4.11 -8.38
C GLN A 60 -0.98 5.10 -7.24
N SER A 61 0.27 5.56 -7.13
CA SER A 61 0.69 6.59 -6.17
C SER A 61 0.19 6.36 -4.72
N PRO A 62 0.39 5.17 -4.13
CA PRO A 62 0.10 4.94 -2.71
C PRO A 62 0.93 5.87 -1.83
N THR A 63 0.33 6.34 -0.74
CA THR A 63 1.04 6.98 0.39
C THR A 63 0.39 6.56 1.70
N CYS A 64 1.22 6.33 2.72
CA CYS A 64 0.76 6.05 4.08
C CYS A 64 1.00 7.27 4.98
N HIS A 65 0.07 7.53 5.89
CA HIS A 65 0.19 8.61 6.86
C HIS A 65 -0.30 8.15 8.23
N GLU A 66 0.42 8.52 9.28
CA GLU A 66 -0.02 8.32 10.65
C GLU A 66 -0.71 9.59 11.17
N HIS A 67 -1.84 9.41 11.84
CA HIS A 67 -2.55 10.47 12.56
C HIS A 67 -3.29 9.88 13.76
N GLU A 68 -2.99 10.42 14.95
CA GLU A 68 -3.60 10.02 16.24
C GLU A 68 -3.52 8.51 16.51
N GLY A 69 -2.36 7.92 16.26
CA GLY A 69 -2.13 6.49 16.46
C GLY A 69 -2.78 5.61 15.39
N THR A 70 -3.33 6.19 14.32
CA THR A 70 -3.95 5.45 13.21
C THR A 70 -3.13 5.62 11.94
N ILE A 71 -2.82 4.50 11.28
CA ILE A 71 -2.23 4.51 9.93
C ILE A 71 -3.36 4.57 8.91
N TRP A 72 -3.26 5.53 8.00
CA TRP A 72 -4.16 5.75 6.88
C TRP A 72 -3.44 5.52 5.55
N LEU A 73 -4.15 4.98 4.57
CA LEU A 73 -3.69 4.83 3.19
C LEU A 73 -4.48 5.75 2.27
N THR A 74 -3.78 6.49 1.44
CA THR A 74 -4.31 7.15 0.25
C THR A 74 -3.72 6.49 -1.00
N ILE A 75 -4.55 6.19 -2.00
CA ILE A 75 -4.10 5.60 -3.26
C ILE A 75 -5.01 6.02 -4.41
N SER A 76 -4.45 6.34 -5.57
CA SER A 76 -5.25 6.58 -6.78
C SER A 76 -5.67 5.26 -7.40
N GLN A 77 -6.92 5.17 -7.82
CA GLN A 77 -7.44 4.04 -8.58
C GLN A 77 -7.92 4.51 -9.96
N SER A 78 -7.52 3.82 -11.02
CA SER A 78 -7.81 4.19 -12.42
C SER A 78 -8.27 2.99 -13.23
N ASP A 79 -9.32 3.16 -14.03
CA ASP A 79 -9.77 2.18 -15.03
C ASP A 79 -8.99 2.25 -16.35
N HIS A 80 -8.05 3.18 -16.48
CA HIS A 80 -7.32 3.50 -17.72
C HIS A 80 -8.19 3.98 -18.89
N GLY A 81 -9.49 4.21 -18.68
CA GLY A 81 -10.44 4.84 -19.60
C GLY A 81 -10.48 6.36 -19.47
N GLY A 82 -9.71 6.94 -18.55
CA GLY A 82 -9.40 8.38 -18.47
C GLY A 82 -10.45 9.26 -17.81
N SER A 83 -11.57 8.70 -17.32
CA SER A 83 -12.65 9.50 -16.71
C SER A 83 -13.15 9.02 -15.35
N SER A 84 -12.69 7.86 -14.84
CA SER A 84 -13.12 7.32 -13.53
C SER A 84 -12.01 7.24 -12.48
N ASP A 85 -10.90 7.94 -12.72
CA ASP A 85 -9.80 8.06 -11.77
C ASP A 85 -10.32 8.67 -10.46
N ARG A 86 -10.05 7.97 -9.34
CA ARG A 86 -10.49 8.39 -8.01
C ARG A 86 -9.39 8.23 -6.99
N ILE A 87 -9.48 9.02 -5.92
CA ILE A 87 -8.66 8.83 -4.72
C ILE A 87 -9.42 7.89 -3.79
N MET A 88 -8.80 6.77 -3.47
CA MET A 88 -9.24 5.87 -2.42
C MET A 88 -8.53 6.26 -1.12
N PHE A 89 -9.28 6.36 -0.04
CA PHE A 89 -8.78 6.68 1.29
C PHE A 89 -9.37 5.71 2.30
N GLY A 90 -8.54 5.17 3.18
CA GLY A 90 -9.01 4.24 4.20
C GLY A 90 -8.05 4.08 5.35
N LYS A 91 -8.60 3.74 6.50
CA LYS A 91 -7.83 3.32 7.67
C LYS A 91 -7.20 1.96 7.41
N LEU A 92 -5.89 1.84 7.64
CA LEU A 92 -5.17 0.57 7.56
C LEU A 92 -5.10 -0.12 8.93
N ALA A 93 -4.64 0.58 9.96
CA ALA A 93 -4.40 -0.04 11.26
C ALA A 93 -4.40 0.98 12.40
N ASP A 94 -4.73 0.53 13.61
CA ASP A 94 -4.46 1.26 14.86
C ASP A 94 -3.13 0.79 15.46
N LEU A 95 -2.21 1.72 15.70
CA LEU A 95 -0.93 1.47 16.36
C LEU A 95 -1.12 0.94 17.80
N ALA A 96 -2.19 1.35 18.48
CA ALA A 96 -2.53 0.89 19.83
C ALA A 96 -3.01 -0.58 19.87
N HIS A 97 -3.52 -1.11 18.75
CA HIS A 97 -4.02 -2.48 18.65
C HIS A 97 -3.05 -3.44 17.95
N LEU A 98 -1.89 -2.94 17.51
CA LEU A 98 -0.83 -3.81 17.03
C LEU A 98 -0.50 -4.86 18.11
N PRO A 99 -0.27 -6.13 17.81
CA PRO A 99 0.10 -7.13 18.83
C PRO A 99 1.32 -6.64 19.64
N GLU A 100 1.58 -7.13 20.85
CA GLU A 100 2.79 -6.68 21.58
C GLU A 100 4.09 -6.95 20.81
N SER A 101 4.11 -8.02 19.99
CA SER A 101 5.14 -8.33 19.00
C SER A 101 5.29 -7.28 17.88
N GLU A 102 4.34 -6.35 17.81
CA GLU A 102 4.18 -5.06 17.12
C GLU A 102 4.83 -3.78 17.69
N ARG A 103 4.98 -3.74 19.03
CA ARG A 103 5.13 -2.48 19.80
C ARG A 103 6.50 -2.28 20.46
N THR A 104 7.29 -3.33 20.65
CA THR A 104 8.60 -3.25 21.31
C THR A 104 9.74 -3.16 20.28
N PRO A 105 10.82 -2.37 20.52
CA PRO A 105 12.01 -2.31 19.68
C PRO A 105 12.77 -3.64 19.57
#